data_AF-A0A537M0L4-F1
#
_entry.id   AF-A0A537M0L4-F1
#
_cell.length_a   1.000
_cell.length_b   1.000
_cell.length_c   1.000
_cell.angle_alpha   90.00
_cell.angle_beta   90.00
_cell.angle_gamma   90.00
#
_symmetry.space_group_name_H-M   'P 1'
#
loop_
_entity.id
_entity.type
_entity.pdbx_description
1 polymer ?
#
loop_
_entity_poly.entity_id
_entity_poly.type
_entity_poly.pdbx_seq_one_letter_code
_entity_poly.pdbx_strand_id
1 'polypeptide(L)'
;MKRHRSAIISLAVLIVLALAAPSLPRAEAASAEFVLTTLETLQENYVDPVSAVTMLNAALVSLKQRTGVGPFDGPIPKGVSEARAAVLFTQRFDEVFSVVRARYSATDLAYAASAGMLESLHDSHTGFIPPEAYQEEKRKENGQAAFTGIGIVLMPRDGQFYVREVFPESPAALAGLQPLDRIVEVNGRSTAGQSTDEVSGAIRGQAGTTVVIKVDRANTVTTLEFPVVRGPIKVPGLTSQMLDGGIGYLKIYEFVPGVGSALRDAILSLRRNSLRALVLDLRGNPGGLVEELRNIAAALLPQNSAILQMTNRNGKTVRMETMEPPILPASIPIVALVDEGSASASELLASALQEQGRAVIVGVKTAGAVEIGITVDLPESAGMAVTVARLLSGKGVRLEGHGVIPDEPQSLETSALILGRDSQFDRAVSLLKTQLGRRFARPHRLAGVGL
;
A
#
# COMPACT_ATOMS: atom_id res chain seq x y z
N MET A 1 7.70 14.66 48.42
CA MET A 1 6.67 13.79 47.83
C MET A 1 5.68 14.64 47.04
N LYS A 2 5.87 14.81 45.74
CA LYS A 2 4.90 15.44 44.83
C LYS A 2 4.59 14.43 43.72
N ARG A 3 3.36 13.91 43.71
CA ARG A 3 2.85 12.99 42.70
C ARG A 3 2.43 13.79 41.48
N HIS A 4 3.10 13.63 40.35
CA HIS A 4 2.60 14.06 39.05
C HIS A 4 1.52 13.07 38.59
N ARG A 5 0.30 13.56 38.41
CA ARG A 5 -0.79 12.84 37.74
C ARG A 5 -0.61 13.05 36.23
N SER A 6 -0.31 11.98 35.51
CA SER A 6 -0.35 11.93 34.05
C SER A 6 -1.80 11.97 33.59
N ALA A 7 -2.16 12.98 32.80
CA ALA A 7 -3.46 13.05 32.13
C ALA A 7 -3.43 12.14 30.91
N ILE A 8 -4.19 11.04 30.98
CA ILE A 8 -4.51 10.18 29.84
C ILE A 8 -5.68 10.87 29.11
N ILE A 9 -5.43 11.39 27.92
CA ILE A 9 -6.48 11.87 27.02
C ILE A 9 -6.99 10.64 26.28
N SER A 10 -8.07 10.05 26.79
CA SER A 10 -8.82 8.99 26.12
C SER A 10 -9.63 9.60 24.98
N LEU A 11 -9.29 9.26 23.73
CA LEU A 11 -10.11 9.58 22.56
C LEU A 11 -11.32 8.64 22.57
N ALA A 12 -12.48 9.16 22.99
CA ALA A 12 -13.73 8.42 22.96
C ALA A 12 -14.23 8.30 21.52
N VAL A 13 -14.37 7.07 21.03
CA VAL A 13 -15.08 6.75 19.79
C VAL A 13 -16.57 6.88 20.08
N LEU A 14 -17.22 7.90 19.53
CA LEU A 14 -18.65 8.08 19.62
C LEU A 14 -19.32 7.22 18.53
N ILE A 15 -19.83 6.05 18.92
CA ILE A 15 -20.69 5.23 18.05
C ILE A 15 -22.09 5.82 18.11
N VAL A 16 -22.51 6.50 17.04
CA VAL A 16 -23.91 6.91 16.86
C VAL A 16 -24.65 5.75 16.17
N LEU A 17 -25.46 5.00 16.94
CA LEU A 17 -26.47 4.12 16.38
C LEU A 17 -27.63 4.98 15.83
N ALA A 18 -27.73 5.11 14.52
CA ALA A 18 -28.92 5.65 13.87
C ALA A 18 -29.96 4.54 13.68
N LEU A 19 -31.13 4.70 14.30
CA LEU A 19 -32.32 3.88 14.06
C LEU A 19 -32.83 4.13 12.65
N ALA A 20 -33.00 3.05 11.86
CA ALA A 20 -33.49 3.10 10.49
C ALA A 20 -34.94 3.57 10.44
N ALA A 21 -35.16 4.75 9.85
CA ALA A 21 -36.47 5.20 9.38
C ALA A 21 -36.79 4.55 8.02
N PRO A 22 -38.08 4.34 7.67
CA PRO A 22 -38.46 3.70 6.41
C PRO A 22 -37.97 4.52 5.21
N SER A 23 -37.34 3.82 4.26
CA SER A 23 -36.74 4.39 3.06
C SER A 23 -37.80 5.00 2.12
N LEU A 24 -37.62 6.29 1.81
CA LEU A 24 -38.31 6.98 0.72
C LEU A 24 -37.80 6.45 -0.65
N PRO A 25 -38.62 6.50 -1.72
CA PRO A 25 -38.33 5.82 -2.97
C PRO A 25 -37.23 6.47 -3.83
N ARG A 26 -36.27 5.62 -4.26
CA ARG A 26 -35.39 5.63 -5.46
C ARG A 26 -34.76 6.96 -5.97
N ALA A 27 -33.44 7.05 -5.75
CA ALA A 27 -32.38 7.54 -6.65
C ALA A 27 -32.81 8.46 -7.82
N GLU A 28 -32.79 9.78 -7.59
CA GLU A 28 -32.42 10.74 -8.63
C GLU A 28 -30.91 10.59 -8.87
N ALA A 29 -30.53 10.43 -10.13
CA ALA A 29 -29.16 10.20 -10.58
C ALA A 29 -28.23 11.35 -10.13
N ALA A 30 -27.03 11.00 -9.66
CA ALA A 30 -25.93 11.95 -9.45
C ALA A 30 -25.82 12.89 -10.66
N SER A 31 -26.07 14.16 -10.40
CA SER A 31 -25.97 15.27 -11.32
C SER A 31 -24.65 16.02 -11.07
N ALA A 32 -24.50 17.22 -11.65
CA ALA A 32 -23.43 18.14 -11.28
C ALA A 32 -23.29 18.34 -9.76
N GLU A 33 -24.39 18.20 -9.00
CA GLU A 33 -24.41 18.28 -7.53
C GLU A 33 -23.44 17.30 -6.87
N PHE A 34 -23.31 16.07 -7.37
CA PHE A 34 -22.36 15.08 -6.83
C PHE A 34 -20.92 15.59 -6.90
N VAL A 35 -20.57 16.23 -8.01
CA VAL A 35 -19.22 16.80 -8.21
C VAL A 35 -19.00 18.00 -7.27
N LEU A 36 -20.05 18.81 -7.05
CA LEU A 36 -20.00 19.92 -6.09
C LEU A 36 -19.85 19.40 -4.64
N THR A 37 -20.58 18.36 -4.23
CA THR A 37 -20.39 17.71 -2.92
C THR A 37 -18.99 17.11 -2.78
N THR A 38 -18.45 16.52 -3.85
CA THR A 38 -17.06 16.02 -3.86
C THR A 38 -16.07 17.18 -3.64
N LEU A 39 -16.29 18.33 -4.28
CA LEU A 39 -15.45 19.52 -4.12
C LEU A 39 -15.55 20.09 -2.70
N GLU A 40 -16.76 20.20 -2.14
CA GLU A 40 -16.97 20.68 -0.78
C GLU A 40 -16.23 19.77 0.21
N THR A 41 -16.40 18.46 0.07
CA THR A 41 -15.70 17.45 0.89
C THR A 41 -14.18 17.60 0.78
N LEU A 42 -13.66 17.81 -0.43
CA LEU A 42 -12.24 18.08 -0.66
C LEU A 42 -11.81 19.38 0.06
N GLN A 43 -12.55 20.47 -0.08
CA GLN A 43 -12.24 21.76 0.53
C GLN A 43 -12.29 21.73 2.06
N GLU A 44 -13.12 20.87 2.64
CA GLU A 44 -13.22 20.67 4.09
C GLU A 44 -12.08 19.84 4.66
N ASN A 45 -11.60 18.83 3.93
CA ASN A 45 -10.73 17.81 4.49
C ASN A 45 -9.28 17.86 3.97
N TYR A 46 -9.06 18.30 2.73
CA TYR A 46 -7.75 18.25 2.11
C TYR A 46 -6.75 19.18 2.81
N VAL A 47 -5.53 18.67 2.95
CA VAL A 47 -4.46 19.30 3.76
C VAL A 47 -4.09 20.68 3.25
N ASP A 48 -4.14 20.90 1.93
CA ASP A 48 -3.84 22.18 1.31
C ASP A 48 -5.14 22.88 0.88
N PRO A 49 -5.30 24.20 1.06
CA PRO A 49 -6.46 24.90 0.51
C PRO A 49 -6.54 24.76 -1.02
N VAL A 50 -7.72 24.40 -1.54
CA VAL A 50 -7.97 24.25 -2.98
C VAL A 50 -8.98 25.29 -3.48
N SER A 51 -8.78 25.72 -4.73
CA SER A 51 -9.68 26.66 -5.40
C SER A 51 -10.81 25.91 -6.12
N ALA A 52 -12.06 26.25 -5.81
CA ALA A 52 -13.23 25.72 -6.52
C ALA A 52 -13.11 25.88 -8.04
N VAL A 53 -12.68 27.07 -8.53
CA VAL A 53 -12.54 27.33 -9.96
C VAL A 53 -11.51 26.40 -10.61
N THR A 54 -10.38 26.14 -9.96
CA THR A 54 -9.36 25.23 -10.50
C THR A 54 -9.87 23.81 -10.55
N MET A 55 -10.49 23.34 -9.46
CA MET A 55 -11.00 21.98 -9.33
C MET A 55 -12.15 21.68 -10.28
N LEU A 56 -13.13 22.59 -10.41
CA LEU A 56 -14.23 22.43 -11.37
C LEU A 56 -13.75 22.51 -12.82
N ASN A 57 -12.71 23.28 -13.12
CA ASN A 57 -12.09 23.24 -14.45
C ASN A 57 -11.42 21.90 -14.73
N ALA A 58 -10.76 21.28 -13.75
CA ALA A 58 -10.20 19.94 -13.89
C ALA A 58 -11.28 18.89 -14.15
N ALA A 59 -12.41 18.99 -13.43
CA ALA A 59 -13.60 18.15 -13.69
C ALA A 59 -14.10 18.28 -15.14
N LEU A 60 -14.23 19.51 -15.67
CA LEU A 60 -14.64 19.74 -17.06
C LEU A 60 -13.63 19.20 -18.09
N VAL A 61 -12.33 19.27 -17.79
CA VAL A 61 -11.28 18.69 -18.64
C VAL A 61 -11.43 17.17 -18.70
N SER A 62 -11.65 16.52 -17.56
CA SER A 62 -11.90 15.07 -17.48
C SER A 62 -13.14 14.65 -18.28
N LEU A 63 -14.24 15.39 -18.14
CA LEU A 63 -15.46 15.14 -18.92
C LEU A 63 -15.19 15.21 -20.43
N LYS A 64 -14.43 16.21 -20.88
CA LYS A 64 -14.05 16.34 -22.29
C LYS A 64 -13.22 15.16 -22.76
N GLN A 65 -12.24 14.73 -21.97
CA GLN A 65 -11.40 13.58 -22.31
C GLN A 65 -12.22 12.29 -22.38
N ARG A 66 -13.17 12.11 -21.47
CA ARG A 66 -14.03 10.91 -21.39
C ARG A 66 -15.05 10.83 -22.52
N THR A 67 -15.63 11.98 -22.91
CA THR A 67 -16.77 12.02 -23.83
C THR A 67 -16.40 12.44 -25.25
N GLY A 68 -15.25 13.11 -25.44
CA GLY A 68 -14.89 13.79 -26.67
C GLY A 68 -15.69 15.08 -26.93
N VAL A 69 -16.63 15.44 -26.04
CA VAL A 69 -17.46 16.64 -26.13
C VAL A 69 -16.88 17.71 -25.21
N GLY A 70 -16.62 18.90 -25.76
CA GLY A 70 -16.05 19.99 -24.96
C GLY A 70 -17.08 20.63 -24.04
N PRO A 71 -16.65 21.24 -22.92
CA PRO A 71 -17.49 22.20 -22.24
C PRO A 71 -17.81 23.34 -23.21
N PHE A 72 -19.08 23.69 -23.32
CA PHE A 72 -19.49 24.85 -24.09
C PHE A 72 -19.08 26.12 -23.33
N ASP A 73 -18.78 27.19 -24.06
CA ASP A 73 -18.24 28.44 -23.52
C ASP A 73 -16.90 28.35 -22.76
N GLY A 74 -16.12 27.30 -23.01
CA GLY A 74 -14.73 27.20 -22.54
C GLY A 74 -14.57 26.92 -21.04
N PRO A 75 -13.40 27.22 -20.44
CA PRO A 75 -13.16 27.03 -19.01
C PRO A 75 -13.91 28.06 -18.14
N ILE A 76 -14.12 27.75 -16.87
CA ILE A 76 -14.69 28.67 -15.86
C ILE A 76 -13.69 29.82 -15.69
N PRO A 77 -14.09 31.09 -15.89
CA PRO A 77 -13.15 32.21 -15.80
C PRO A 77 -12.50 32.32 -14.43
N LYS A 78 -11.21 32.67 -14.40
CA LYS A 78 -10.50 32.95 -13.14
C LYS A 78 -11.11 34.18 -12.45
N GLY A 79 -11.16 34.16 -11.12
CA GLY A 79 -11.61 35.31 -10.30
C GLY A 79 -13.11 35.43 -10.10
N VAL A 80 -13.93 34.54 -10.67
CA VAL A 80 -15.36 34.44 -10.31
C VAL A 80 -15.51 33.90 -8.88
N SER A 81 -16.63 34.23 -8.23
CA SER A 81 -16.95 33.65 -6.92
C SER A 81 -17.20 32.14 -7.02
N GLU A 82 -17.01 31.41 -5.92
CA GLU A 82 -17.26 29.97 -5.88
C GLU A 82 -18.72 29.63 -6.23
N ALA A 83 -19.67 30.40 -5.72
CA ALA A 83 -21.09 30.26 -6.09
C ALA A 83 -21.31 30.45 -7.61
N ARG A 84 -20.62 31.42 -8.24
CA ARG A 84 -20.72 31.61 -9.69
C ARG A 84 -20.02 30.48 -10.46
N ALA A 85 -18.90 29.96 -9.95
CA ALA A 85 -18.20 28.82 -10.53
C ALA A 85 -19.08 27.56 -10.52
N ALA A 86 -19.76 27.28 -9.41
CA ALA A 86 -20.69 26.16 -9.29
C ALA A 86 -21.83 26.27 -10.31
N VAL A 87 -22.46 27.44 -10.45
CA VAL A 87 -23.52 27.66 -11.46
C VAL A 87 -23.00 27.42 -12.88
N LEU A 88 -21.82 27.96 -13.22
CA LEU A 88 -21.22 27.78 -14.55
C LEU A 88 -20.83 26.32 -14.81
N PHE A 89 -20.36 25.61 -13.78
CA PHE A 89 -20.06 24.19 -13.87
C PHE A 89 -21.31 23.37 -14.15
N THR A 90 -22.37 23.57 -13.37
CA THR A 90 -23.66 22.86 -13.55
C THR A 90 -24.21 23.07 -14.95
N GLN A 91 -24.25 24.32 -15.44
CA GLN A 91 -24.70 24.62 -16.80
C GLN A 91 -23.93 23.82 -17.86
N ARG A 92 -22.60 23.81 -17.77
CA ARG A 92 -21.75 23.11 -18.75
C ARG A 92 -21.83 21.60 -18.63
N PHE A 93 -21.96 21.09 -17.40
CA PHE A 93 -22.19 19.67 -17.16
C PHE A 93 -23.49 19.22 -17.82
N ASP A 94 -24.58 19.96 -17.60
CA ASP A 94 -25.90 19.65 -18.15
C ASP A 94 -25.92 19.71 -19.67
N GLU A 95 -25.22 20.69 -20.25
CA GLU A 95 -25.06 20.79 -21.70
C GLU A 95 -24.29 19.58 -22.27
N VAL A 96 -23.15 19.21 -21.66
CA VAL A 96 -22.39 18.01 -22.08
C VAL A 96 -23.27 16.76 -21.96
N PHE A 97 -23.95 16.59 -20.83
CA PHE A 97 -24.84 15.46 -20.59
C PHE A 97 -25.96 15.40 -21.63
N SER A 98 -26.57 16.53 -21.99
CA SER A 98 -27.64 16.60 -22.99
C SER A 98 -27.22 16.02 -24.35
N VAL A 99 -25.95 16.20 -24.73
CA VAL A 99 -25.38 15.69 -25.98
C VAL A 99 -25.04 14.21 -25.89
N VAL A 100 -24.58 13.73 -24.74
CA VAL A 100 -24.03 12.37 -24.59
C VAL A 100 -24.94 11.38 -23.85
N ARG A 101 -26.14 11.81 -23.45
CA ARG A 101 -27.14 11.01 -22.68
C ARG A 101 -27.54 9.67 -23.31
N ALA A 102 -27.29 9.48 -24.62
CA ALA A 102 -27.54 8.21 -25.29
C ALA A 102 -26.45 7.16 -25.01
N ARG A 103 -25.29 7.56 -24.47
CA ARG A 103 -24.11 6.71 -24.25
C ARG A 103 -23.66 6.65 -22.78
N TYR A 104 -23.95 7.68 -22.00
CA TYR A 104 -23.51 7.79 -20.60
C TYR A 104 -24.70 8.18 -19.72
N SER A 105 -24.75 7.65 -18.50
CA SER A 105 -25.63 8.15 -17.46
C SER A 105 -25.05 9.43 -16.82
N ALA A 106 -25.90 10.20 -16.12
CA ALA A 106 -25.44 11.37 -15.38
C ALA A 106 -24.43 10.96 -14.28
N THR A 107 -24.68 9.84 -13.60
CA THR A 107 -23.77 9.24 -12.62
C THR A 107 -22.41 8.90 -13.20
N ASP A 108 -22.34 8.28 -14.39
CA ASP A 108 -21.06 7.95 -15.03
C ASP A 108 -20.22 9.22 -15.30
N LEU A 109 -20.88 10.30 -15.72
CA LEU A 109 -20.24 11.58 -15.95
C LEU A 109 -19.81 12.24 -14.64
N ALA A 110 -20.65 12.21 -13.61
CA ALA A 110 -20.33 12.74 -12.30
C ALA A 110 -19.11 12.04 -11.68
N TYR A 111 -19.04 10.71 -11.78
CA TYR A 111 -17.88 9.95 -11.29
C TYR A 111 -16.62 10.27 -12.09
N ALA A 112 -16.70 10.38 -13.42
CA ALA A 112 -15.56 10.75 -14.25
C ALA A 112 -15.07 12.18 -13.95
N ALA A 113 -16.00 13.12 -13.74
CA ALA A 113 -15.72 14.50 -13.37
C ALA A 113 -15.04 14.58 -12.00
N SER A 114 -15.60 13.91 -10.98
CA SER A 114 -15.03 13.83 -9.64
C SER A 114 -13.65 13.17 -9.65
N ALA A 115 -13.49 12.02 -10.32
CA ALA A 115 -12.20 11.34 -10.43
C ALA A 115 -11.13 12.27 -11.03
N GLY A 116 -11.42 12.89 -12.18
CA GLY A 116 -10.45 13.77 -12.82
C GLY A 116 -10.18 15.08 -12.07
N MET A 117 -11.16 15.58 -11.31
CA MET A 117 -10.95 16.69 -10.37
C MET A 117 -9.90 16.33 -9.32
N LEU A 118 -10.04 15.16 -8.70
CA LEU A 118 -9.14 14.71 -7.64
C LEU A 118 -7.76 14.33 -8.18
N GLU A 119 -7.70 13.63 -9.32
CA GLU A 119 -6.45 13.28 -10.01
C GLU A 119 -5.60 14.50 -10.38
N SER A 120 -6.24 15.65 -10.62
CA SER A 120 -5.53 16.91 -10.95
C SER A 120 -4.66 17.45 -9.83
N LEU A 121 -4.83 16.95 -8.59
CA LEU A 121 -3.99 17.29 -7.46
C LEU A 121 -2.62 16.60 -7.51
N HIS A 122 -2.48 15.54 -8.32
CA HIS A 122 -1.27 14.72 -8.38
C HIS A 122 -0.79 14.24 -7.01
N ASP A 123 -1.75 13.81 -6.19
CA ASP A 123 -1.56 13.39 -4.80
C ASP A 123 -1.90 11.89 -4.69
N SER A 124 -0.98 11.07 -4.20
CA SER A 124 -1.16 9.61 -4.18
C SER A 124 -2.24 9.11 -3.21
N HIS A 125 -2.65 9.94 -2.25
CA HIS A 125 -3.62 9.61 -1.21
C HIS A 125 -4.94 10.38 -1.36
N THR A 126 -5.14 11.05 -2.49
CA THR A 126 -6.41 11.72 -2.82
C THR A 126 -6.97 11.19 -4.13
N GLY A 127 -8.18 10.64 -4.08
CA GLY A 127 -8.77 9.99 -5.23
C GLY A 127 -10.22 9.60 -5.03
N PHE A 128 -10.92 9.42 -6.15
CA PHE A 128 -12.29 8.93 -6.15
C PHE A 128 -12.31 7.41 -5.99
N ILE A 129 -13.20 6.91 -5.13
CA ILE A 129 -13.37 5.48 -4.89
C ILE A 129 -14.77 5.08 -5.39
N PRO A 130 -14.86 4.34 -6.52
CA PRO A 130 -16.14 3.90 -7.05
C PRO A 130 -16.91 3.03 -6.04
N PRO A 131 -18.26 2.98 -6.12
CA PRO A 131 -19.06 2.26 -5.13
C PRO A 131 -18.65 0.81 -4.87
N GLU A 132 -18.35 0.05 -5.92
CA GLU A 132 -17.93 -1.35 -5.77
C GLU A 132 -16.63 -1.48 -4.96
N ALA A 133 -15.62 -0.68 -5.30
CA ALA A 133 -14.34 -0.64 -4.58
C ALA A 133 -14.53 -0.16 -3.14
N TYR A 134 -15.37 0.85 -2.92
CA TYR A 134 -15.62 1.38 -1.59
C TYR A 134 -16.36 0.38 -0.69
N GLN A 135 -17.31 -0.38 -1.25
CA GLN A 135 -17.95 -1.48 -0.52
C GLN A 135 -16.94 -2.61 -0.22
N GLU A 136 -15.98 -2.86 -1.09
CA GLU A 136 -14.89 -3.81 -0.82
C GLU A 136 -14.02 -3.35 0.35
N GLU A 137 -13.61 -2.08 0.37
CA GLU A 137 -12.88 -1.49 1.49
C GLU A 137 -13.64 -1.63 2.81
N LYS A 138 -14.93 -1.27 2.82
CA LYS A 138 -15.79 -1.41 4.01
C LYS A 138 -15.91 -2.85 4.49
N ARG A 139 -15.94 -3.85 3.59
CA ARG A 139 -15.92 -5.26 3.99
C ARG A 139 -14.60 -5.63 4.65
N LYS A 140 -13.47 -5.18 4.10
CA LYS A 140 -12.12 -5.40 4.66
C LYS A 140 -12.02 -4.82 6.08
N GLU A 141 -12.47 -3.58 6.27
CA GLU A 141 -12.45 -2.89 7.57
C GLU A 141 -13.29 -3.60 8.63
N ASN A 142 -14.43 -4.19 8.23
CA ASN A 142 -15.29 -4.97 9.10
C ASN A 142 -14.79 -6.40 9.38
N GLY A 143 -13.55 -6.74 8.97
CA GLY A 143 -12.94 -8.06 9.18
C GLY A 143 -13.59 -9.18 8.37
N GLN A 144 -14.41 -8.84 7.36
CA GLN A 144 -14.94 -9.81 6.41
C GLN A 144 -13.85 -10.16 5.40
N ALA A 145 -13.94 -11.36 4.80
CA ALA A 145 -13.03 -11.74 3.73
C ALA A 145 -13.19 -10.76 2.56
N ALA A 146 -12.20 -9.87 2.39
CA ALA A 146 -12.17 -8.92 1.28
C ALA A 146 -12.04 -9.65 -0.07
N PHE A 147 -11.35 -10.79 -0.06
CA PHE A 147 -11.02 -11.55 -1.26
C PHE A 147 -11.54 -12.99 -1.19
N THR A 148 -12.11 -13.43 -2.31
CA THR A 148 -12.27 -14.85 -2.64
C THR A 148 -11.38 -15.17 -3.84
N GLY A 149 -10.53 -16.18 -3.69
CA GLY A 149 -9.56 -16.55 -4.72
C GLY A 149 -8.73 -17.76 -4.27
N ILE A 150 -7.48 -17.82 -4.68
CA ILE A 150 -6.58 -18.94 -4.35
C ILE A 150 -5.48 -18.58 -3.34
N GLY A 151 -5.29 -17.30 -3.04
CA GLY A 151 -4.33 -16.85 -2.02
C GLY A 151 -2.88 -16.81 -2.48
N ILE A 152 -2.65 -16.23 -3.66
CA ILE A 152 -1.31 -15.90 -4.16
C ILE A 152 -1.19 -14.40 -4.42
N VAL A 153 0.05 -13.93 -4.48
CA VAL A 153 0.39 -12.61 -5.03
C VAL A 153 1.00 -12.79 -6.41
N LEU A 154 0.42 -12.14 -7.41
CA LEU A 154 0.91 -12.19 -8.79
C LEU A 154 2.06 -11.20 -8.99
N MET A 155 3.11 -11.64 -9.69
CA MET A 155 4.28 -10.84 -10.04
C MET A 155 4.43 -10.78 -11.56
N PRO A 156 3.94 -9.71 -12.21
CA PRO A 156 4.24 -9.48 -13.62
C PRO A 156 5.73 -9.14 -13.79
N ARG A 157 6.39 -9.79 -14.74
CA ARG A 157 7.77 -9.48 -15.14
C ARG A 157 8.00 -9.82 -16.61
N ASP A 158 8.45 -8.84 -17.39
CA ASP A 158 8.77 -8.99 -18.82
C ASP A 158 7.69 -9.71 -19.65
N GLY A 159 6.42 -9.35 -19.42
CA GLY A 159 5.26 -9.95 -20.11
C GLY A 159 4.89 -11.36 -19.65
N GLN A 160 5.49 -11.83 -18.55
CA GLN A 160 5.19 -13.11 -17.91
C GLN A 160 4.65 -12.89 -16.51
N PHE A 161 4.00 -13.92 -15.96
CA PHE A 161 3.40 -13.88 -14.64
C PHE A 161 3.99 -14.95 -13.75
N TYR A 162 4.54 -14.52 -12.62
CA TYR A 162 5.11 -15.40 -11.60
C TYR A 162 4.28 -15.33 -10.33
N VAL A 163 4.27 -16.41 -9.56
CA VAL A 163 3.79 -16.41 -8.19
C VAL A 163 4.86 -15.71 -7.35
N ARG A 164 4.59 -14.49 -6.87
CA ARG A 164 5.49 -13.85 -5.89
C ARG A 164 5.46 -14.64 -4.59
N GLU A 165 4.24 -14.89 -4.13
CA GLU A 165 3.95 -15.42 -2.80
C GLU A 165 2.74 -16.32 -2.84
N VAL A 166 2.74 -17.27 -1.92
CA VAL A 166 1.62 -18.15 -1.63
C VAL A 166 1.32 -17.96 -0.15
N PHE A 167 0.12 -17.48 0.18
CA PHE A 167 -0.23 -17.25 1.57
C PHE A 167 -0.33 -18.60 2.32
N PRO A 168 0.18 -18.69 3.55
CA PRO A 168 0.01 -19.89 4.37
C PRO A 168 -1.47 -20.27 4.50
N GLU A 169 -1.76 -21.57 4.55
CA GLU A 169 -3.11 -22.13 4.71
C GLU A 169 -4.10 -21.77 3.58
N SER A 170 -3.66 -21.09 2.53
CA SER A 170 -4.48 -20.75 1.38
C SER A 170 -4.79 -21.97 0.49
N PRO A 171 -5.84 -21.90 -0.36
CA PRO A 171 -6.10 -22.93 -1.36
C PRO A 171 -4.90 -23.23 -2.27
N ALA A 172 -4.13 -22.21 -2.68
CA ALA A 172 -2.93 -22.39 -3.49
C ALA A 172 -1.82 -23.13 -2.74
N ALA A 173 -1.63 -22.84 -1.44
CA ALA A 173 -0.68 -23.56 -0.60
C ALA A 173 -1.05 -25.05 -0.49
N LEU A 174 -2.34 -25.33 -0.26
CA LEU A 174 -2.85 -26.71 -0.16
C LEU A 174 -2.75 -27.46 -1.48
N ALA A 175 -2.92 -26.77 -2.61
CA ALA A 175 -2.74 -27.34 -3.94
C ALA A 175 -1.26 -27.57 -4.31
N GLY A 176 -0.31 -26.96 -3.59
CA GLY A 176 1.12 -27.13 -3.84
C GLY A 176 1.71 -26.15 -4.84
N LEU A 177 1.04 -25.02 -5.11
CA LEU A 177 1.67 -23.87 -5.76
C LEU A 177 2.79 -23.31 -4.89
N GLN A 178 3.84 -22.79 -5.51
CA GLN A 178 5.04 -22.31 -4.83
C GLN A 178 5.41 -20.90 -5.32
N PRO A 179 6.09 -20.10 -4.48
CA PRO A 179 6.78 -18.91 -4.96
C PRO A 179 7.67 -19.25 -6.16
N LEU A 180 7.74 -18.33 -7.10
CA LEU A 180 8.48 -18.38 -8.37
C LEU A 180 7.91 -19.34 -9.43
N ASP A 181 6.78 -20.00 -9.18
CA ASP A 181 6.03 -20.69 -10.25
C ASP A 181 5.63 -19.68 -11.34
N ARG A 182 5.93 -19.98 -12.60
CA ARG A 182 5.49 -19.17 -13.74
C ARG A 182 4.12 -19.62 -14.20
N ILE A 183 3.09 -18.79 -14.05
CA ILE A 183 1.72 -19.09 -14.48
C ILE A 183 1.61 -18.90 -15.99
N VAL A 184 1.42 -20.01 -16.71
CA VAL A 184 1.34 -20.03 -18.18
C VAL A 184 -0.09 -20.14 -18.71
N GLU A 185 -1.00 -20.76 -17.96
CA GLU A 185 -2.43 -20.81 -18.29
C GLU A 185 -3.32 -20.72 -17.04
N VAL A 186 -4.49 -20.12 -17.21
CA VAL A 186 -5.59 -20.12 -16.22
C VAL A 186 -6.84 -20.64 -16.91
N ASN A 187 -7.41 -21.74 -16.43
CA ASN A 187 -8.55 -22.45 -17.05
C ASN A 187 -8.32 -22.76 -18.55
N GLY A 188 -7.12 -23.23 -18.90
CA GLY A 188 -6.74 -23.56 -20.28
C GLY A 188 -6.54 -22.36 -21.21
N ARG A 189 -6.65 -21.12 -20.70
CA ARG A 189 -6.35 -19.90 -21.46
C ARG A 189 -4.95 -19.42 -21.14
N SER A 190 -4.13 -19.23 -22.17
CA SER A 190 -2.75 -18.73 -22.02
C SER A 190 -2.74 -17.34 -21.38
N THR A 191 -1.83 -17.11 -20.44
CA THR A 191 -1.60 -15.80 -19.80
C THR A 191 -0.76 -14.85 -20.65
N ALA A 192 -0.16 -15.34 -21.75
CA ALA A 192 0.69 -14.52 -22.61
C ALA A 192 -0.09 -13.35 -23.23
N GLY A 193 0.47 -12.15 -23.12
CA GLY A 193 -0.13 -10.92 -23.66
C GLY A 193 -1.33 -10.38 -22.89
N GLN A 194 -1.75 -11.04 -21.80
CA GLN A 194 -2.78 -10.51 -20.91
C GLN A 194 -2.19 -9.46 -19.97
N SER A 195 -3.05 -8.59 -19.44
CA SER A 195 -2.75 -7.68 -18.34
C SER A 195 -2.82 -8.39 -16.98
N THR A 196 -2.19 -7.81 -15.97
CA THR A 196 -2.25 -8.30 -14.58
C THR A 196 -3.70 -8.42 -14.08
N ASP A 197 -4.56 -7.46 -14.44
CA ASP A 197 -5.95 -7.44 -14.01
C ASP A 197 -6.78 -8.54 -14.68
N GLU A 198 -6.54 -8.82 -15.96
CA GLU A 198 -7.19 -9.94 -16.66
C GLU A 198 -6.80 -11.29 -16.03
N VAL A 199 -5.51 -11.50 -15.76
CA VAL A 199 -5.03 -12.74 -15.13
C VAL A 199 -5.55 -12.87 -13.70
N SER A 200 -5.47 -11.79 -12.90
CA SER A 200 -6.00 -11.76 -11.53
C SER A 200 -7.51 -12.01 -11.50
N GLY A 201 -8.27 -11.38 -12.40
CA GLY A 201 -9.71 -11.56 -12.55
C GLY A 201 -10.09 -12.99 -12.93
N ALA A 202 -9.31 -13.65 -13.80
CA ALA A 202 -9.52 -15.05 -14.15
C ALA A 202 -9.23 -16.01 -12.98
N ILE A 203 -8.26 -15.67 -12.13
CA ILE A 203 -7.90 -16.45 -10.94
C ILE A 203 -8.95 -16.28 -9.83
N ARG A 204 -9.48 -15.06 -9.67
CA ARG A 204 -10.58 -14.75 -8.74
C ARG A 204 -11.90 -15.37 -9.21
N GLY A 205 -12.88 -15.40 -8.32
CA GLY A 205 -14.20 -15.97 -8.60
C GLY A 205 -14.94 -16.37 -7.33
N GLN A 206 -16.15 -16.89 -7.49
CA GLN A 206 -17.01 -17.29 -6.38
C GLN A 206 -16.39 -18.43 -5.55
N ALA A 207 -16.59 -18.40 -4.23
CA ALA A 207 -16.08 -19.42 -3.31
C ALA A 207 -16.68 -20.78 -3.65
N GLY A 208 -15.87 -21.84 -3.51
CA GLY A 208 -16.26 -23.22 -3.84
C GLY A 208 -16.15 -23.57 -5.33
N THR A 209 -15.98 -22.60 -6.22
CA THR A 209 -15.68 -22.88 -7.64
C THR A 209 -14.21 -23.26 -7.80
N THR A 210 -13.90 -24.06 -8.83
CA THR A 210 -12.51 -24.47 -9.13
C THR A 210 -11.90 -23.57 -10.21
N VAL A 211 -10.61 -23.27 -10.07
CA VAL A 211 -9.76 -22.70 -11.12
C VAL A 211 -8.60 -23.66 -11.38
N VAL A 212 -8.26 -23.89 -12.64
CA VAL A 212 -7.11 -24.69 -13.02
C VAL A 212 -5.95 -23.75 -13.33
N ILE A 213 -4.87 -23.85 -12.55
CA ILE A 213 -3.64 -23.07 -12.73
C ILE A 213 -2.57 -23.97 -13.30
N LYS A 214 -2.04 -23.61 -14.46
CA LYS A 214 -0.95 -24.33 -15.11
C LYS A 214 0.33 -23.52 -15.01
N VAL A 215 1.40 -24.14 -14.52
CA VAL A 215 2.65 -23.45 -14.23
C VAL A 215 3.87 -24.18 -14.76
N ASP A 216 4.85 -23.39 -15.19
CA ASP A 216 6.22 -23.87 -15.38
C ASP A 216 6.99 -23.60 -14.09
N ARG A 217 7.41 -24.69 -13.43
CA ARG A 217 8.23 -24.63 -12.23
C ARG A 217 9.69 -24.83 -12.59
N ALA A 218 10.56 -23.98 -12.06
CA ALA A 218 12.00 -24.10 -12.26
C ALA A 218 12.51 -25.50 -11.92
N ASN A 219 13.48 -25.98 -12.70
CA ASN A 219 14.06 -27.33 -12.57
C ASN A 219 13.07 -28.48 -12.77
N THR A 220 11.87 -28.22 -13.31
CA THR A 220 10.89 -29.23 -13.70
C THR A 220 10.76 -29.25 -15.22
N VAL A 221 10.85 -30.44 -15.82
CA VAL A 221 10.81 -30.59 -17.29
C VAL A 221 9.38 -30.45 -17.83
N THR A 222 8.39 -30.87 -17.06
CA THR A 222 6.97 -30.85 -17.44
C THR A 222 6.25 -29.71 -16.77
N THR A 223 5.38 -29.04 -17.52
CA THR A 223 4.42 -28.08 -16.97
C THR A 223 3.48 -28.79 -15.97
N LEU A 224 3.27 -28.19 -14.82
CA LEU A 224 2.42 -28.71 -13.74
C LEU A 224 1.04 -28.08 -13.82
N GLU A 225 0.01 -28.85 -13.44
CA GLU A 225 -1.38 -28.40 -13.43
C GLU A 225 -1.98 -28.57 -12.03
N PHE A 226 -2.59 -27.49 -11.54
CA PHE A 226 -3.13 -27.40 -10.19
C PHE A 226 -4.61 -27.02 -10.24
N PRO A 227 -5.55 -27.96 -10.01
CA PRO A 227 -6.93 -27.62 -9.75
C PRO A 227 -7.04 -27.05 -8.32
N VAL A 228 -7.45 -25.78 -8.20
CA VAL A 228 -7.53 -25.07 -6.93
C VAL A 228 -8.97 -24.63 -6.68
N VAL A 229 -9.53 -25.02 -5.53
CA VAL A 229 -10.87 -24.59 -5.11
C VAL A 229 -10.76 -23.20 -4.51
N ARG A 230 -11.47 -22.23 -5.08
CA ARG A 230 -11.48 -20.84 -4.59
C ARG A 230 -12.10 -20.78 -3.20
N GLY A 231 -11.48 -19.99 -2.33
CA GLY A 231 -11.92 -19.81 -0.96
C GLY A 231 -11.64 -18.41 -0.43
N PRO A 232 -12.17 -18.07 0.75
CA PRO A 232 -11.82 -16.84 1.44
C PRO A 232 -10.32 -16.85 1.78
N ILE A 233 -9.65 -15.73 1.51
CA ILE A 233 -8.20 -15.61 1.76
C ILE A 233 -7.96 -14.71 2.96
N LYS A 234 -7.16 -15.21 3.91
CA LYS A 234 -6.64 -14.42 5.01
C LYS A 234 -5.19 -14.08 4.73
N VAL A 235 -4.89 -12.80 4.61
CA VAL A 235 -3.51 -12.32 4.48
C VAL A 235 -2.92 -12.18 5.90
N PRO A 236 -1.80 -12.84 6.22
CA PRO A 236 -1.14 -12.63 7.50
C PRO A 236 -0.52 -11.23 7.55
N GLY A 237 -0.53 -10.54 8.70
CA GLY A 237 0.20 -9.27 8.83
C GLY A 237 1.71 -9.44 8.69
N LEU A 238 2.25 -10.55 9.22
CA LEU A 238 3.67 -10.88 9.19
C LEU A 238 3.89 -12.40 9.14
N THR A 239 4.99 -12.81 8.51
CA THR A 239 5.53 -14.18 8.63
C THR A 239 7.01 -14.14 8.99
N SER A 240 7.49 -15.21 9.63
CA SER A 240 8.87 -15.33 10.07
C SER A 240 9.41 -16.74 9.88
N GLN A 241 10.67 -16.87 9.46
CA GLN A 241 11.38 -18.16 9.40
C GLN A 241 12.88 -18.00 9.70
N MET A 242 13.49 -19.07 10.20
CA MET A 242 14.95 -19.17 10.30
C MET A 242 15.49 -19.82 9.03
N LEU A 243 16.44 -19.16 8.38
CA LEU A 243 17.18 -19.68 7.24
C LEU A 243 18.55 -20.22 7.67
N ASP A 244 19.20 -20.93 6.76
CA ASP A 244 20.54 -21.45 6.95
C ASP A 244 21.55 -20.37 7.37
N GLY A 245 22.48 -20.78 8.23
CA GLY A 245 23.54 -19.90 8.75
C GLY A 245 23.09 -18.94 9.85
N GLY A 246 21.88 -19.09 10.38
CA GLY A 246 21.32 -18.25 11.45
C GLY A 246 20.78 -16.91 10.93
N ILE A 247 20.31 -16.88 9.68
CA ILE A 247 19.70 -15.69 9.08
C ILE A 247 18.20 -15.77 9.30
N GLY A 248 17.64 -14.86 10.09
CA GLY A 248 16.19 -14.71 10.19
C GLY A 248 15.65 -14.04 8.93
N TYR A 249 14.46 -14.46 8.50
CA TYR A 249 13.67 -13.79 7.48
C TYR A 249 12.34 -13.38 8.10
N LEU A 250 12.03 -12.09 8.03
CA LEU A 250 10.77 -11.50 8.44
C LEU A 250 10.14 -10.81 7.24
N LYS A 251 8.93 -11.20 6.86
CA LYS A 251 8.15 -10.49 5.86
C LYS A 251 6.97 -9.80 6.53
N ILE A 252 6.84 -8.49 6.29
CA ILE A 252 5.68 -7.69 6.69
C ILE A 252 4.82 -7.52 5.45
N TYR A 253 3.59 -8.03 5.47
CA TYR A 253 2.67 -7.90 4.33
C TYR A 253 1.91 -6.58 4.37
N GLU A 254 1.48 -6.17 5.56
CA GLU A 254 0.72 -4.93 5.78
C GLU A 254 0.86 -4.49 7.25
N PHE A 255 0.81 -3.17 7.48
CA PHE A 255 0.86 -2.59 8.82
C PHE A 255 -0.53 -2.59 9.47
N VAL A 256 -1.01 -3.77 9.83
CA VAL A 256 -2.34 -4.00 10.44
C VAL A 256 -2.27 -4.10 11.97
N PRO A 257 -3.38 -3.89 12.71
CA PRO A 257 -3.37 -3.95 14.17
C PRO A 257 -2.69 -5.21 14.74
N GLY A 258 -1.74 -5.02 15.64
CA GLY A 258 -1.04 -6.10 16.34
C GLY A 258 0.23 -6.62 15.65
N VAL A 259 0.52 -6.20 14.41
CA VAL A 259 1.71 -6.67 13.67
C VAL A 259 3.02 -6.28 14.37
N GLY A 260 3.07 -5.14 15.06
CA GLY A 260 4.22 -4.73 15.86
C GLY A 260 4.51 -5.68 17.02
N SER A 261 3.47 -6.18 17.70
CA SER A 261 3.63 -7.23 18.72
C SER A 261 4.11 -8.54 18.09
N ALA A 262 3.49 -8.96 16.99
CA ALA A 262 3.88 -10.17 16.28
C ALA A 262 5.33 -10.13 15.80
N LEU A 263 5.81 -8.98 15.32
CA LEU A 263 7.21 -8.76 14.95
C LEU A 263 8.14 -8.91 16.15
N ARG A 264 7.76 -8.37 17.31
CA ARG A 264 8.56 -8.53 18.54
C ARG A 264 8.68 -9.99 18.95
N ASP A 265 7.58 -10.72 18.95
CA ASP A 265 7.55 -12.15 19.27
C ASP A 265 8.38 -12.97 18.28
N ALA A 266 8.29 -12.65 16.98
CA ALA A 266 9.08 -13.27 15.94
C ALA A 266 10.58 -13.04 16.14
N ILE A 267 11.00 -11.80 16.45
CA ILE A 267 12.40 -11.48 16.76
C ILE A 267 12.89 -12.26 17.98
N LEU A 268 12.11 -12.31 19.06
CA LEU A 268 12.49 -13.05 20.27
C LEU A 268 12.59 -14.56 20.00
N SER A 269 11.67 -15.11 19.22
CA SER A 269 11.70 -16.51 18.79
C SER A 269 12.95 -16.82 17.95
N LEU A 270 13.24 -16.01 16.95
CA LEU A 270 14.43 -16.15 16.12
C LEU A 270 15.71 -16.04 16.96
N ARG A 271 15.77 -15.10 17.91
CA ARG A 271 16.92 -14.94 18.82
C ARG A 271 17.17 -16.17 19.68
N ARG A 272 16.13 -16.82 20.20
CA ARG A 272 16.26 -18.10 20.93
C ARG A 272 16.85 -19.21 20.06
N ASN A 273 16.65 -19.12 18.74
CA ASN A 273 17.17 -20.04 17.74
C ASN A 273 18.49 -19.56 17.11
N SER A 274 19.31 -18.80 17.83
CA SER A 274 20.65 -18.36 17.39
C SER A 274 20.65 -17.44 16.17
N LEU A 275 19.73 -16.46 16.14
CA LEU A 275 19.74 -15.38 15.15
C LEU A 275 21.08 -14.64 15.11
N ARG A 276 21.66 -14.54 13.91
CA ARG A 276 22.93 -13.85 13.63
C ARG A 276 22.76 -12.65 12.71
N ALA A 277 21.78 -12.67 11.82
CA ALA A 277 21.49 -11.62 10.85
C ALA A 277 20.00 -11.66 10.47
N LEU A 278 19.45 -10.57 9.96
CA LEU A 278 18.03 -10.47 9.62
C LEU A 278 17.82 -9.92 8.20
N VAL A 279 17.01 -10.61 7.40
CA VAL A 279 16.35 -10.05 6.21
C VAL A 279 14.97 -9.55 6.62
N LEU A 280 14.69 -8.28 6.36
CA LEU A 280 13.37 -7.67 6.53
C LEU A 280 12.76 -7.42 5.15
N ASP A 281 11.77 -8.20 4.75
CA ASP A 281 11.11 -8.09 3.46
C ASP A 281 9.87 -7.18 3.55
N LEU A 282 9.93 -6.04 2.86
CA LEU A 282 8.87 -5.04 2.71
C LEU A 282 8.31 -4.99 1.27
N ARG A 283 8.70 -5.95 0.42
CA ARG A 283 8.30 -5.99 -0.99
C ARG A 283 6.80 -6.24 -1.10
N GLY A 284 6.13 -5.47 -1.96
CA GLY A 284 4.69 -5.52 -2.17
C GLY A 284 3.85 -5.04 -0.99
N ASN A 285 4.45 -4.44 0.04
CA ASN A 285 3.73 -3.98 1.22
C ASN A 285 3.22 -2.53 1.02
N PRO A 286 1.89 -2.31 0.90
CA PRO A 286 1.31 -1.00 0.61
C PRO A 286 1.34 -0.02 1.80
N GLY A 287 1.86 -0.45 2.96
CA GLY A 287 1.91 0.32 4.18
C GLY A 287 0.78 -0.06 5.14
N GLY A 288 0.14 0.95 5.74
CA GLY A 288 -0.91 0.77 6.74
C GLY A 288 -0.72 1.70 7.95
N LEU A 289 -1.06 1.21 9.13
CA LEU A 289 -1.18 2.02 10.34
C LEU A 289 0.16 2.59 10.83
N VAL A 290 0.19 3.91 11.01
CA VAL A 290 1.35 4.66 11.54
C VAL A 290 1.76 4.19 12.95
N GLU A 291 0.80 3.81 13.78
CA GLU A 291 1.08 3.30 15.13
C GLU A 291 1.85 1.97 15.07
N GLU A 292 1.53 1.09 14.11
CA GLU A 292 2.27 -0.15 13.89
C GLU A 292 3.66 0.10 13.32
N LEU A 293 3.79 1.11 12.45
CA LEU A 293 5.10 1.59 12.00
C LEU A 293 5.96 2.01 13.21
N ARG A 294 5.42 2.80 14.15
CA ARG A 294 6.16 3.23 15.35
C ARG A 294 6.59 2.03 16.19
N ASN A 295 5.70 1.06 16.39
CA ASN A 295 5.98 -0.14 17.18
C ASN A 295 7.07 -1.02 16.54
N ILE A 296 7.01 -1.21 15.22
CA ILE A 296 8.02 -1.96 14.47
C ILE A 296 9.37 -1.23 14.49
N ALA A 297 9.36 0.08 14.22
CA ALA A 297 10.56 0.90 14.27
C ALA A 297 11.23 0.83 15.65
N ALA A 298 10.46 0.91 16.74
CA ALA A 298 10.98 0.80 18.11
C ALA A 298 11.62 -0.56 18.41
N ALA A 299 11.21 -1.64 17.73
CA ALA A 299 11.85 -2.95 17.89
C ALA A 299 13.25 -3.02 17.23
N LEU A 300 13.52 -2.17 16.24
CA LEU A 300 14.68 -2.26 15.35
C LEU A 300 15.68 -1.10 15.54
N LEU A 301 15.20 0.09 15.88
CA LEU A 301 15.97 1.33 15.97
C LEU A 301 16.25 1.74 17.43
N PRO A 302 17.34 2.48 17.69
CA PRO A 302 17.58 3.10 19.00
C PRO A 302 16.40 3.93 19.47
N GLN A 303 16.22 4.08 20.79
CA GLN A 303 15.25 5.01 21.37
C GLN A 303 15.51 6.45 20.89
N ASN A 304 14.44 7.24 20.71
CA ASN A 304 14.45 8.61 20.18
C ASN A 304 14.95 8.71 18.72
N SER A 305 14.91 7.61 17.97
CA SER A 305 15.15 7.66 16.53
C SER A 305 13.92 8.25 15.84
N ALA A 306 14.13 9.28 15.04
CA ALA A 306 13.07 9.87 14.25
C ALA A 306 12.59 8.92 13.14
N ILE A 307 11.27 8.83 13.01
CA ILE A 307 10.60 7.96 12.05
C ILE A 307 9.97 8.81 10.93
N LEU A 308 9.21 9.83 11.31
CA LEU A 308 8.53 10.73 10.37
C LEU A 308 8.33 12.12 10.97
N GLN A 309 8.01 13.06 10.10
CA GLN A 309 7.44 14.37 10.45
C GLN A 309 6.11 14.52 9.72
N MET A 310 5.08 14.96 10.44
CA MET A 310 3.72 15.12 9.92
C MET A 310 3.26 16.56 10.09
N THR A 311 2.81 17.19 9.00
CA THR A 311 2.27 18.55 9.00
C THR A 311 0.80 18.52 8.60
N ASN A 312 -0.09 18.99 9.48
CA ASN A 312 -1.52 19.06 9.17
C ASN A 312 -1.89 20.37 8.45
N ARG A 313 -3.17 20.48 8.07
CA ARG A 313 -3.75 21.67 7.40
C ARG A 313 -3.52 23.00 8.12
N ASN A 314 -3.38 22.99 9.45
CA ASN A 314 -3.14 24.20 10.25
C ASN A 314 -1.65 24.60 10.27
N GLY A 315 -0.79 23.93 9.50
CA GLY A 315 0.65 24.12 9.50
C GLY A 315 1.35 23.58 10.75
N LYS A 316 0.65 22.82 11.61
CA LYS A 316 1.26 22.23 12.80
C LYS A 316 2.06 21.00 12.41
N THR A 317 3.37 21.06 12.58
CA THR A 317 4.26 19.91 12.41
C THR A 317 4.48 19.15 13.71
N VAL A 318 4.37 17.82 13.67
CA VAL A 318 4.68 16.90 14.76
C VAL A 318 5.73 15.91 14.28
N ARG A 319 6.73 15.64 15.12
CA ARG A 319 7.73 14.60 14.88
C ARG A 319 7.35 13.34 15.63
N MET A 320 7.46 12.20 14.98
CA MET A 320 7.29 10.89 15.61
C MET A 320 8.64 10.20 15.73
N GLU A 321 8.89 9.66 16.91
CA GLU A 321 10.15 9.00 17.27
C GLU A 321 9.88 7.66 17.96
N THR A 322 10.88 6.78 18.00
CA THR A 322 10.83 5.54 18.79
C THR A 322 10.85 5.85 20.28
N MET A 323 9.99 5.15 21.04
CA MET A 323 9.81 5.42 22.47
C MET A 323 10.58 4.47 23.39
N GLU A 324 10.99 3.31 22.89
CA GLU A 324 11.64 2.24 23.66
C GLU A 324 13.02 1.87 23.07
N PRO A 325 13.92 1.30 23.88
CA PRO A 325 15.13 0.65 23.37
C PRO A 325 14.81 -0.54 22.45
N PRO A 326 15.64 -0.80 21.42
CA PRO A 326 15.40 -1.88 20.48
C PRO A 326 15.58 -3.25 21.13
N ILE A 327 14.69 -4.18 20.80
CA ILE A 327 14.79 -5.57 21.22
C ILE A 327 15.76 -6.37 20.34
N LEU A 328 16.03 -5.91 19.12
CA LEU A 328 17.02 -6.51 18.24
C LEU A 328 18.38 -5.85 18.51
N PRO A 329 19.39 -6.60 19.00
CA PRO A 329 20.70 -6.03 19.27
C PRO A 329 21.30 -5.31 18.06
N ALA A 330 21.96 -4.18 18.27
CA ALA A 330 22.66 -3.45 17.21
C ALA A 330 23.75 -4.30 16.53
N SER A 331 24.23 -5.34 17.21
CA SER A 331 25.13 -6.31 16.61
C SER A 331 24.44 -7.21 15.58
N ILE A 332 23.13 -7.37 15.50
CA ILE A 332 22.51 -8.18 14.46
C ILE A 332 22.30 -7.31 13.21
N PRO A 333 23.05 -7.52 12.11
CA PRO A 333 22.89 -6.74 10.88
C PRO A 333 21.53 -7.01 10.23
N ILE A 334 20.98 -5.99 9.58
CA ILE A 334 19.73 -6.06 8.83
C ILE A 334 20.03 -5.71 7.36
N VAL A 335 19.42 -6.47 6.45
CA VAL A 335 19.17 -6.01 5.09
C VAL A 335 17.65 -5.94 4.91
N ALA A 336 17.14 -4.82 4.40
CA ALA A 336 15.74 -4.67 4.07
C ALA A 336 15.54 -4.79 2.56
N LEU A 337 14.54 -5.58 2.15
CA LEU A 337 14.14 -5.73 0.75
C LEU A 337 12.96 -4.82 0.46
N VAL A 338 13.03 -4.04 -0.62
CA VAL A 338 11.98 -3.13 -1.08
C VAL A 338 11.75 -3.26 -2.58
N ASP A 339 10.54 -2.94 -3.03
CA ASP A 339 10.18 -2.91 -4.45
C ASP A 339 9.20 -1.76 -4.75
N GLU A 340 8.71 -1.68 -5.99
CA GLU A 340 7.76 -0.66 -6.42
C GLU A 340 6.42 -0.72 -5.67
N GLY A 341 6.11 -1.86 -5.04
CA GLY A 341 4.92 -2.05 -4.21
C GLY A 341 5.14 -1.72 -2.72
N SER A 342 6.37 -1.43 -2.29
CA SER A 342 6.63 -0.87 -0.97
C SER A 342 6.12 0.58 -0.93
N ALA A 343 5.05 0.84 -0.17
CA ALA A 343 4.43 2.16 -0.09
C ALA A 343 4.20 2.60 1.38
N SER A 344 3.99 3.90 1.57
CA SER A 344 3.52 4.51 2.83
C SER A 344 4.36 4.09 4.05
N ALA A 345 3.77 3.45 5.06
CA ALA A 345 4.48 2.99 6.26
C ALA A 345 5.72 2.13 5.94
N SER A 346 5.71 1.35 4.86
CA SER A 346 6.88 0.58 4.40
C SER A 346 8.04 1.50 3.99
N GLU A 347 7.74 2.59 3.29
CA GLU A 347 8.74 3.56 2.85
C GLU A 347 9.30 4.35 4.02
N LEU A 348 8.45 4.73 4.99
CA LEU A 348 8.90 5.40 6.21
C LEU A 348 9.77 4.47 7.06
N LEU A 349 9.44 3.18 7.15
CA LEU A 349 10.29 2.20 7.85
C LEU A 349 11.63 2.02 7.13
N ALA A 350 11.62 1.83 5.81
CA ALA A 350 12.84 1.71 5.01
C ALA A 350 13.72 2.96 5.13
N SER A 351 13.12 4.14 5.00
CA SER A 351 13.79 5.44 5.17
C SER A 351 14.38 5.58 6.57
N ALA A 352 13.62 5.30 7.64
CA ALA A 352 14.13 5.41 9.01
C ALA A 352 15.28 4.42 9.27
N LEU A 353 15.22 3.19 8.73
CA LEU A 353 16.29 2.22 8.82
C LEU A 353 17.56 2.70 8.08
N GLN A 354 17.39 3.24 6.87
CA GLN A 354 18.48 3.76 6.05
C GLN A 354 19.12 5.00 6.68
N GLU A 355 18.30 5.97 7.10
CA GLU A 355 18.74 7.23 7.68
C GLU A 355 19.52 7.05 9.00
N GLN A 356 19.20 6.00 9.76
CA GLN A 356 19.89 5.62 10.99
C GLN A 356 21.07 4.68 10.75
N GLY A 357 21.35 4.30 9.49
CA GLY A 357 22.39 3.32 9.14
C GLY A 357 22.14 1.94 9.77
N ARG A 358 20.89 1.61 10.09
CA ARG A 358 20.49 0.39 10.80
C ARG A 358 20.39 -0.82 9.86
N ALA A 359 19.99 -0.58 8.61
CA ALA A 359 19.88 -1.60 7.57
C ALA A 359 20.46 -1.09 6.25
N VAL A 360 20.94 -2.01 5.42
CA VAL A 360 21.17 -1.75 3.99
C VAL A 360 19.87 -2.03 3.25
N ILE A 361 19.42 -1.08 2.44
CA ILE A 361 18.21 -1.22 1.62
C ILE A 361 18.60 -1.80 0.26
N VAL A 362 18.02 -2.95 -0.09
CA VAL A 362 18.26 -3.68 -1.34
C VAL A 362 16.96 -3.76 -2.13
N GLY A 363 17.03 -3.56 -3.44
CA GLY A 363 15.90 -3.75 -4.33
C GLY A 363 15.77 -2.65 -5.35
N VAL A 364 14.55 -2.18 -5.60
CA VAL A 364 14.26 -1.09 -6.54
C VAL A 364 13.56 0.06 -5.83
N LYS A 365 13.44 1.21 -6.52
CA LYS A 365 12.82 2.41 -5.95
C LYS A 365 11.39 2.10 -5.52
N THR A 366 11.04 2.56 -4.33
CA THR A 366 9.69 2.37 -3.77
C THR A 366 8.64 3.27 -4.42
N ALA A 367 7.38 3.08 -4.04
CA ALA A 367 6.22 3.71 -4.69
C ALA A 367 6.27 5.25 -4.69
N GLY A 368 6.77 5.86 -3.62
CA GLY A 368 6.69 7.30 -3.41
C GLY A 368 5.28 7.76 -3.06
N ALA A 369 4.54 6.97 -2.29
CA ALA A 369 3.17 7.25 -1.87
C ALA A 369 3.11 7.19 -0.35
N VAL A 370 3.25 8.32 0.34
CA VAL A 370 3.48 8.36 1.80
C VAL A 370 2.60 9.30 2.60
N GLU A 371 1.66 10.02 1.99
CA GLU A 371 0.85 10.99 2.76
C GLU A 371 -0.14 10.30 3.73
N ILE A 372 -0.73 11.08 4.65
CA ILE A 372 -1.80 10.57 5.51
C ILE A 372 -3.14 10.86 4.86
N GLY A 373 -3.84 9.81 4.45
CA GLY A 373 -5.20 9.88 3.93
C GLY A 373 -6.26 9.48 4.96
N ILE A 374 -7.49 9.97 4.76
CA ILE A 374 -8.72 9.38 5.31
C ILE A 374 -9.64 9.00 4.16
N THR A 375 -10.53 8.04 4.39
CA THR A 375 -11.63 7.77 3.48
C THR A 375 -12.90 8.44 3.99
N VAL A 376 -13.56 9.19 3.12
CA VAL A 376 -14.81 9.91 3.39
C VAL A 376 -15.93 9.32 2.54
N ASP A 377 -17.12 9.17 3.14
CA ASP A 377 -18.33 8.78 2.43
C ASP A 377 -18.73 9.85 1.40
N LEU A 378 -19.01 9.42 0.16
CA LEU A 378 -19.69 10.24 -0.84
C LEU A 378 -21.12 9.71 -1.05
N PRO A 379 -22.00 10.49 -1.69
CA PRO A 379 -23.32 10.00 -2.10
C PRO A 379 -23.25 8.73 -2.97
N GLU A 380 -24.39 8.08 -3.18
CA GLU A 380 -24.51 6.89 -4.04
C GLU A 380 -23.60 5.70 -3.66
N SER A 381 -23.21 5.60 -2.39
CA SER A 381 -22.32 4.54 -1.88
C SER A 381 -20.90 4.58 -2.45
N ALA A 382 -20.48 5.69 -3.03
CA ALA A 382 -19.09 5.95 -3.40
C ALA A 382 -18.29 6.44 -2.19
N GLY A 383 -16.96 6.45 -2.33
CA GLY A 383 -16.05 7.00 -1.34
C GLY A 383 -15.05 7.96 -1.96
N MET A 384 -14.33 8.69 -1.12
CA MET A 384 -13.22 9.54 -1.51
C MET A 384 -12.07 9.35 -0.53
N ALA A 385 -10.88 9.02 -1.05
CA ALA A 385 -9.65 9.16 -0.29
C ALA A 385 -9.24 10.64 -0.29
N VAL A 386 -8.86 11.18 0.86
CA VAL A 386 -8.44 12.58 1.03
C VAL A 386 -7.20 12.68 1.88
N THR A 387 -6.17 13.35 1.37
CA THR A 387 -4.95 13.63 2.12
C THR A 387 -5.19 14.72 3.17
N VAL A 388 -5.00 14.40 4.45
CA VAL A 388 -5.25 15.29 5.59
C VAL A 388 -3.97 15.76 6.29
N ALA A 389 -2.84 15.11 6.03
CA ALA A 389 -1.54 15.56 6.52
C ALA A 389 -0.40 15.19 5.57
N ARG A 390 0.58 16.10 5.48
CA ARG A 390 1.82 15.93 4.71
C ARG A 390 2.86 15.20 5.54
N LEU A 391 3.53 14.20 4.97
CA LEU A 391 4.61 13.46 5.59
C LEU A 391 5.98 13.76 4.98
N LEU A 392 6.97 13.78 5.86
CA LEU A 392 8.39 13.73 5.54
C LEU A 392 9.04 12.60 6.34
N SER A 393 10.21 12.14 5.89
CA SER A 393 11.03 11.19 6.65
C SER A 393 11.48 11.75 8.01
N GLY A 394 12.11 10.91 8.83
CA GLY A 394 12.68 11.30 10.12
C GLY A 394 13.67 12.48 10.03
N LYS A 395 14.39 12.60 8.91
CA LYS A 395 15.29 13.73 8.60
C LYS A 395 14.65 14.86 7.78
N GLY A 396 13.37 14.79 7.47
CA GLY A 396 12.64 15.85 6.75
C GLY A 396 12.75 15.75 5.23
N VAL A 397 13.03 14.57 4.68
CA VAL A 397 13.05 14.33 3.22
C VAL A 397 11.63 14.04 2.75
N ARG A 398 11.21 14.67 1.64
CA ARG A 398 9.93 14.37 1.00
C ARG A 398 10.04 13.07 0.20
N LEU A 399 9.31 12.04 0.63
CA LEU A 399 9.22 10.77 -0.09
C LEU A 399 8.05 10.74 -1.09
N GLU A 400 7.01 11.55 -0.87
CA GLU A 400 5.88 11.65 -1.81
C GLU A 400 6.34 12.04 -3.22
N GLY A 401 5.97 11.24 -4.21
CA GLY A 401 6.39 11.33 -5.61
C GLY A 401 7.84 10.86 -5.90
N HIS A 402 8.63 10.55 -4.88
CA HIS A 402 10.06 10.26 -5.02
C HIS A 402 10.41 8.83 -4.63
N GLY A 403 9.86 8.36 -3.52
CA GLY A 403 10.17 7.10 -2.87
C GLY A 403 11.53 7.07 -2.17
N VAL A 404 11.86 5.91 -1.61
CA VAL A 404 13.15 5.54 -1.05
C VAL A 404 13.99 4.93 -2.16
N ILE A 405 15.21 5.45 -2.32
CA ILE A 405 16.21 4.91 -3.24
C ILE A 405 17.04 3.86 -2.48
N PRO A 406 17.09 2.60 -2.94
CA PRO A 406 17.90 1.55 -2.31
C PRO A 406 19.39 1.91 -2.29
N ASP A 407 20.08 1.55 -1.19
CA ASP A 407 21.54 1.62 -1.10
C ASP A 407 22.22 0.69 -2.11
N GLU A 408 21.57 -0.45 -2.37
CA GLU A 408 22.02 -1.52 -3.25
C GLU A 408 20.92 -1.81 -4.28
N PRO A 409 20.89 -1.07 -5.41
CA PRO A 409 19.93 -1.30 -6.47
C PRO A 409 20.07 -2.71 -7.04
N GLN A 410 18.97 -3.47 -6.99
CA GLN A 410 18.88 -4.84 -7.48
C GLN A 410 17.48 -5.07 -8.02
N SER A 411 17.37 -5.32 -9.31
CA SER A 411 16.11 -5.73 -9.94
C SER A 411 15.88 -7.23 -9.78
N LEU A 412 14.61 -7.64 -9.87
CA LEU A 412 14.26 -9.04 -10.11
C LEU A 412 14.58 -9.40 -11.56
N GLU A 413 15.52 -10.33 -11.75
CA GLU A 413 15.98 -10.73 -13.07
C GLU A 413 15.15 -11.89 -13.59
N THR A 414 14.53 -11.76 -14.75
CA THR A 414 13.75 -12.84 -15.37
C THR A 414 14.59 -14.09 -15.60
N SER A 415 15.87 -13.94 -15.93
CA SER A 415 16.83 -15.04 -16.03
C SER A 415 17.03 -15.79 -14.71
N ALA A 416 16.98 -15.10 -13.56
CA ALA A 416 17.03 -15.72 -12.24
C ALA A 416 15.69 -16.39 -11.89
N LEU A 417 14.57 -15.74 -12.18
CA LEU A 417 13.23 -16.27 -11.93
C LEU A 417 12.99 -17.59 -12.67
N ILE A 418 13.41 -17.70 -13.94
CA ILE A 418 13.34 -18.94 -14.73
C ILE A 418 14.11 -20.08 -14.06
N LEU A 419 15.20 -19.77 -13.35
CA LEU A 419 16.01 -20.72 -12.60
C LEU A 419 15.48 -20.96 -11.17
N GLY A 420 14.32 -20.42 -10.81
CA GLY A 420 13.71 -20.56 -9.49
C GLY A 420 14.46 -19.77 -8.42
N ARG A 421 15.06 -18.64 -8.82
CA ARG A 421 15.84 -17.78 -7.93
C ARG A 421 15.26 -16.38 -7.86
N ASP A 422 15.38 -15.79 -6.69
CA ASP A 422 15.07 -14.40 -6.42
C ASP A 422 16.38 -13.62 -6.28
N SER A 423 16.74 -12.84 -7.32
CA SER A 423 18.01 -12.10 -7.36
C SER A 423 18.14 -11.05 -6.26
N GLN A 424 17.03 -10.46 -5.80
CA GLN A 424 17.02 -9.50 -4.70
C GLN A 424 17.28 -10.19 -3.36
N PHE A 425 16.57 -11.28 -3.10
CA PHE A 425 16.76 -12.08 -1.89
C PHE A 425 18.17 -12.68 -1.83
N ASP A 426 18.67 -13.21 -2.94
CA ASP A 426 20.04 -13.75 -3.04
C ASP A 426 21.09 -12.66 -2.71
N ARG A 427 20.88 -11.44 -3.22
CA ARG A 427 21.76 -10.30 -2.93
C ARG A 427 21.74 -9.95 -1.45
N ALA A 428 20.56 -9.89 -0.82
CA ALA A 428 20.43 -9.62 0.60
C ALA A 428 21.16 -10.67 1.46
N VAL A 429 20.95 -11.95 1.18
CA VAL A 429 21.63 -13.05 1.89
C VAL A 429 23.14 -12.98 1.70
N SER A 430 23.61 -12.68 0.49
CA SER A 430 25.06 -12.52 0.21
C SER A 430 25.70 -11.38 1.01
N LEU A 431 25.03 -10.23 1.09
CA LEU A 431 25.50 -9.09 1.88
C LEU A 431 25.60 -9.45 3.37
N LEU A 432 24.59 -10.11 3.91
CA LEU A 432 24.60 -10.55 5.32
C LEU A 432 25.70 -11.57 5.59
N LYS A 433 25.88 -12.57 4.72
CA LYS A 433 26.99 -13.55 4.84
C LYS A 433 28.35 -12.87 4.84
N THR A 434 28.55 -11.88 3.98
CA THR A 434 29.80 -11.09 3.93
C THR A 434 30.03 -10.31 5.23
N GLN A 435 29.00 -9.66 5.76
CA GLN A 435 29.08 -8.92 7.02
C GLN A 435 29.37 -9.84 8.21
N LEU A 436 28.74 -11.03 8.24
CA LEU A 436 29.02 -12.04 9.25
C LEU A 436 30.47 -12.52 9.15
N GLY A 437 30.97 -12.87 7.97
CA GLY A 437 32.35 -13.32 7.76
C GLY A 437 33.41 -12.29 8.20
N ARG A 438 33.22 -11.00 7.88
CA ARG A 438 34.13 -9.92 8.29
C ARG A 438 34.26 -9.77 9.81
N ARG A 439 33.22 -10.12 10.57
CA ARG A 439 33.23 -10.01 12.04
C ARG A 439 34.04 -11.11 12.71
N PHE A 440 34.11 -12.29 12.12
CA PHE A 440 34.99 -13.37 12.62
C PHE A 440 36.46 -13.17 12.20
N ALA A 441 36.70 -12.32 11.19
CA ALA A 441 38.05 -12.04 10.70
C ALA A 441 38.79 -10.92 11.45
N ARG A 442 38.17 -10.21 12.41
CA ARG A 442 38.89 -9.27 13.29
C ARG A 442 39.58 -10.07 14.41
N PRO A 443 40.93 -10.15 14.46
CA PRO A 443 41.58 -10.82 15.56
C PRO A 443 41.30 -10.03 16.85
N HIS A 444 40.97 -10.75 17.92
CA HIS A 444 41.03 -10.22 19.27
C HIS A 444 42.43 -9.62 19.46
N ARG A 445 42.55 -8.28 19.44
CA ARG A 445 43.69 -7.64 20.10
C ARG A 445 43.52 -7.95 21.58
N LEU A 446 44.21 -8.98 22.04
CA LEU A 446 44.55 -9.15 23.44
C LEU A 446 45.14 -7.81 23.87
N ALA A 447 44.42 -7.09 24.73
CA ALA A 447 44.98 -5.98 25.46
C ALA A 447 46.14 -6.58 26.27
N GLY A 448 47.35 -6.29 25.83
CA GLY A 448 48.57 -6.68 26.54
C GLY A 448 48.51 -6.10 27.94
N VAL A 449 48.56 -7.01 28.92
CA VAL A 449 49.01 -6.70 30.27
C VAL A 449 50.46 -6.23 30.14
N GLY A 450 50.68 -4.92 30.28
CA GLY A 450 51.99 -4.34 30.49
C GLY A 450 52.22 -4.21 31.98
N LEU A 451 53.29 -4.86 32.44
CA LEU A 451 53.87 -4.83 33.79
C LEU A 451 54.21 -3.42 34.28
#